data_AF-A0A970VQS0-F1
#
_entry.id   AF-A0A970VQS0-F1
#
_cell.length_a   1.000
_cell.length_b   1.000
_cell.length_c   1.000
_cell.angle_alpha   90.00
_cell.angle_beta   90.00
_cell.angle_gamma   90.00
#
_symmetry.space_group_name_H-M   'P 1'
#
loop_
_entity.id
_entity.type
_entity.pdbx_description
1 polymer ?
#
loop_
_entity_poly.entity_id
_entity_poly.type
_entity_poly.pdbx_seq_one_letter_code
_entity_poly.pdbx_strand_id
1 'polypeptide(L)'
;MATERKLILTIPLLFSPMVAGAIVEWLSVHYFYLKEGIPVALYLISLAFLAFWAWAGSRFATLNLGKLYNFLLGNSAIIQSFLFLFFFGGKPGANIINKWLTLISSLYKVPVVYLLQGGLFLMFGNLPAWYGKISGFLAALLQIAAFSLGFFCKGKKLSS
;
A
#
# COMPACT_ATOMS: atom_id res chain seq x y z
N MET A 1 -12.34 27.26 6.67
CA MET A 1 -12.12 26.58 7.96
C MET A 1 -12.45 25.08 7.98
N ALA A 2 -13.70 24.62 7.85
CA ALA A 2 -14.01 23.17 7.98
C ALA A 2 -13.34 22.29 6.90
N THR A 3 -13.24 22.80 5.67
CA THR A 3 -12.59 22.11 4.54
C THR A 3 -11.07 22.01 4.71
N GLU A 4 -10.42 23.10 5.11
CA GLU A 4 -8.96 23.14 5.33
C GLU A 4 -8.55 22.20 6.47
N ARG A 5 -9.32 22.17 7.56
CA ARG A 5 -9.06 21.26 8.69
C ARG A 5 -9.19 19.79 8.29
N LYS A 6 -10.16 19.45 7.44
CA LYS A 6 -10.28 18.08 6.87
C LYS A 6 -9.10 17.74 5.96
N LEU A 7 -8.64 18.69 5.16
CA LEU A 7 -7.52 18.50 4.25
C LEU A 7 -6.22 18.21 5.02
N ILE A 8 -5.92 19.02 6.03
CA ILE A 8 -4.72 18.88 6.88
C ILE A 8 -4.68 17.52 7.58
N LEU A 9 -5.84 16.98 7.99
CA LEU A 9 -5.92 15.67 8.63
C LEU A 9 -5.90 14.49 7.65
N THR A 10 -6.27 14.72 6.38
CA THR A 10 -6.42 13.65 5.38
C THR A 10 -5.18 13.49 4.50
N ILE A 11 -4.49 14.59 4.16
CA ILE A 11 -3.25 14.53 3.34
C ILE A 11 -2.15 13.67 3.96
N PRO A 12 -1.87 13.71 5.28
CA PRO A 12 -0.85 12.85 5.88
C PRO A 12 -1.11 11.35 5.67
N LEU A 13 -2.39 10.96 5.48
CA LEU A 13 -2.74 9.56 5.20
C LEU A 13 -2.11 9.07 3.89
N LEU A 14 -1.78 9.94 2.93
CA LEU A 14 -1.06 9.55 1.70
C LEU A 14 0.27 8.85 1.97
N PHE A 15 0.93 9.20 3.07
CA PHE A 15 2.25 8.65 3.43
C PHE A 15 2.16 7.44 4.36
N SER A 16 0.96 7.12 4.86
CA SER A 16 0.77 5.98 5.76
C SER A 16 1.18 4.62 5.16
N PRO A 17 1.02 4.34 3.84
CA PRO A 17 1.55 3.10 3.28
C PRO A 17 3.08 3.03 3.34
N MET A 18 3.76 4.16 3.16
CA MET A 18 5.22 4.23 3.25
C MET A 18 5.70 3.96 4.68
N VAL A 19 5.04 4.55 5.68
CA VAL A 19 5.36 4.32 7.10
C VAL A 19 5.09 2.86 7.50
N ALA A 20 3.93 2.33 7.12
CA ALA A 20 3.61 0.92 7.36
C ALA A 20 4.61 -0.01 6.66
N GLY A 21 5.05 0.34 5.45
CA GLY A 21 6.03 -0.42 4.69
C GLY A 21 7.39 -0.43 5.37
N ALA A 22 7.83 0.71 5.90
CA ALA A 22 9.09 0.81 6.64
C ALA A 22 9.05 -0.03 7.94
N ILE A 23 7.92 -0.01 8.65
CA ILE A 23 7.74 -0.84 9.86
C ILE A 23 7.79 -2.32 9.49
N VAL A 24 7.08 -2.73 8.45
CA VAL A 24 7.03 -4.12 7.99
C VAL A 24 8.40 -4.59 7.49
N GLU A 25 9.13 -3.75 6.75
CA GLU A 25 10.48 -4.05 6.28
C GLU A 25 11.48 -4.14 7.44
N TRP A 26 11.38 -3.23 8.42
CA TRP A 26 12.22 -3.30 9.61
C TRP A 26 11.95 -4.57 10.41
N LEU A 27 10.66 -4.91 10.61
CA LEU A 27 10.26 -6.14 11.27
C LEU A 27 10.79 -7.35 10.49
N SER A 28 10.63 -7.40 9.16
CA SER A 28 11.10 -8.48 8.29
C SER A 28 12.61 -8.75 8.46
N VAL A 29 13.43 -7.70 8.45
CA VAL A 29 14.88 -7.82 8.60
C VAL A 29 15.28 -8.29 10.00
N HIS A 30 14.67 -7.74 11.06
CA HIS A 30 15.14 -7.94 12.43
C HIS A 30 14.56 -9.18 13.12
N TYR A 31 13.39 -9.65 12.70
CA TYR A 31 12.69 -10.75 13.37
C TYR A 31 12.60 -12.03 12.51
N PHE A 32 12.72 -11.98 11.18
CA PHE A 32 12.28 -13.09 10.31
C PHE A 32 13.39 -14.00 9.81
N TYR A 33 14.65 -13.55 9.81
CA TYR A 33 15.77 -14.44 9.49
C TYR A 33 16.11 -15.45 10.61
N LEU A 34 15.38 -15.43 11.75
CA LEU A 34 15.79 -16.18 12.95
C LEU A 34 14.81 -17.24 13.48
N LYS A 35 13.49 -17.24 13.20
CA LYS A 35 12.57 -18.28 13.73
C LYS A 35 11.34 -18.56 12.87
N GLU A 36 11.05 -19.85 12.71
CA GLU A 36 10.00 -20.47 11.86
C GLU A 36 8.53 -20.13 12.20
N GLY A 37 8.25 -19.30 13.21
CA GLY A 37 6.88 -19.06 13.71
C GLY A 37 6.21 -17.75 13.29
N ILE A 38 6.91 -16.86 12.59
CA ILE A 38 6.56 -15.43 12.52
C ILE A 38 5.79 -14.97 11.23
N PRO A 39 5.48 -15.76 10.18
CA PRO A 39 4.71 -15.27 9.02
C PRO A 39 3.32 -14.72 9.38
N VAL A 40 2.72 -15.23 10.47
CA VAL A 40 1.36 -14.86 10.91
C VAL A 40 1.30 -13.40 11.39
N ALA A 41 2.34 -12.89 12.05
CA ALA A 41 2.33 -11.52 12.55
C ALA A 41 2.34 -10.48 11.42
N LEU A 42 3.18 -10.67 10.39
CA LEU A 42 3.17 -9.78 9.21
C LEU A 42 1.86 -9.90 8.43
N TYR A 43 1.33 -11.11 8.34
CA TYR A 43 0.03 -11.34 7.72
C TYR A 43 -1.09 -10.53 8.40
N LEU A 44 -1.14 -10.55 9.74
CA LEU A 44 -2.11 -9.77 10.52
C LEU A 44 -1.88 -8.26 10.37
N ILE A 45 -0.62 -7.80 10.35
CA ILE A 45 -0.28 -6.39 10.09
C ILE A 45 -0.78 -5.97 8.69
N SER A 46 -0.55 -6.80 7.68
CA SER A 46 -1.03 -6.56 6.32
C SER A 46 -2.56 -6.47 6.25
N LEU A 47 -3.29 -7.34 6.96
CA LEU A 47 -4.76 -7.28 7.05
C LEU A 47 -5.25 -6.02 7.74
N ALA A 48 -4.67 -5.69 8.90
CA ALA A 48 -5.00 -4.48 9.63
C ALA A 48 -4.74 -3.23 8.78
N PHE A 49 -3.66 -3.24 7.99
CA PHE A 49 -3.34 -2.18 7.07
C PHE A 49 -4.38 -2.03 5.95
N LEU A 50 -4.86 -3.11 5.34
CA LEU A 50 -5.94 -3.03 4.34
C LEU A 50 -7.23 -2.45 4.91
N ALA A 51 -7.61 -2.86 6.13
CA ALA A 51 -8.78 -2.30 6.80
C ALA A 51 -8.62 -0.80 7.08
N PHE A 52 -7.43 -0.40 7.54
CA PHE A 52 -7.08 1.01 7.71
C PHE A 52 -7.12 1.77 6.39
N TRP A 53 -6.63 1.18 5.30
CA TRP A 53 -6.59 1.83 3.99
C TRP A 53 -7.98 2.01 3.37
N ALA A 54 -8.89 1.05 3.60
CA ALA A 54 -10.31 1.24 3.31
C ALA A 54 -10.90 2.39 4.14
N TRP A 55 -10.61 2.46 5.44
CA TRP A 55 -11.02 3.60 6.26
C TRP A 55 -10.45 4.93 5.74
N ALA A 56 -9.18 4.98 5.30
CA ALA A 56 -8.58 6.16 4.70
C ALA A 56 -9.34 6.58 3.44
N GLY A 57 -9.70 5.64 2.55
CA GLY A 57 -10.56 5.88 1.40
C GLY A 57 -11.88 6.57 1.75
N SER A 58 -12.50 6.16 2.86
CA SER A 58 -13.73 6.82 3.35
C SER A 58 -13.51 8.28 3.76
N ARG A 59 -12.31 8.64 4.26
CA ARG A 59 -11.95 10.02 4.62
C ARG A 59 -11.77 10.89 3.38
N PHE A 60 -11.06 10.38 2.37
CA PHE A 60 -10.89 11.09 1.09
C PHE A 60 -12.22 11.34 0.39
N ALA A 61 -13.20 10.42 0.49
CA ALA A 61 -14.53 10.62 -0.09
C ALA A 61 -15.28 11.84 0.48
N THR A 62 -14.91 12.33 1.67
CA THR A 62 -15.55 13.48 2.34
C THR A 62 -14.89 14.83 2.06
N LEU A 63 -13.83 14.86 1.25
CA LEU A 63 -13.16 16.09 0.85
C LEU A 63 -13.97 16.85 -0.20
N ASN A 64 -13.89 18.19 -0.18
CA ASN A 64 -14.65 19.05 -1.08
C ASN A 64 -13.82 19.52 -2.29
N LEU A 65 -13.15 18.59 -2.99
CA LEU A 65 -12.34 18.88 -4.19
C LEU A 65 -12.88 18.21 -5.46
N GLY A 66 -14.01 17.48 -5.36
CA GLY A 66 -14.57 16.66 -6.43
C GLY A 66 -14.19 15.19 -6.32
N LYS A 67 -15.12 14.29 -6.67
CA LYS A 67 -14.98 12.84 -6.44
C LYS A 67 -13.77 12.24 -7.15
N LEU A 68 -13.55 12.58 -8.41
CA LEU A 68 -12.41 12.07 -9.19
C LEU A 68 -11.07 12.55 -8.59
N TYR A 69 -10.97 13.84 -8.26
CA TYR A 69 -9.77 14.41 -7.66
C TYR A 69 -9.46 13.79 -6.30
N ASN A 70 -10.46 13.60 -5.44
CA ASN A 70 -10.26 12.95 -4.14
C ASN A 70 -9.74 11.51 -4.28
N PHE A 71 -10.29 10.77 -5.25
CA PHE A 71 -9.89 9.39 -5.51
C PHE A 71 -8.45 9.29 -6.04
N LEU A 72 -8.11 10.13 -7.03
CA LEU A 72 -6.78 10.19 -7.60
C LEU A 72 -5.75 10.67 -6.58
N LEU A 73 -6.11 11.69 -5.78
CA LEU A 73 -5.25 12.18 -4.70
C LEU A 73 -4.92 11.06 -3.73
N GLY A 74 -5.93 10.35 -3.22
CA GLY A 74 -5.76 9.27 -2.24
C GLY A 74 -4.93 8.08 -2.73
N ASN A 75 -4.90 7.82 -4.04
CA ASN A 75 -4.09 6.73 -4.63
C ASN A 75 -2.81 7.22 -5.33
N SER A 76 -2.58 8.53 -5.40
CA SER A 76 -1.51 9.13 -6.22
C SER A 76 -0.14 8.55 -5.92
N ALA A 77 0.23 8.46 -4.64
CA ALA A 77 1.53 7.95 -4.22
C ALA A 77 1.72 6.45 -4.54
N ILE A 78 0.65 5.65 -4.42
CA ILE A 78 0.68 4.22 -4.78
C ILE A 78 0.80 4.05 -6.30
N ILE A 79 0.03 4.82 -7.08
CA ILE A 79 0.06 4.78 -8.55
C ILE A 79 1.44 5.23 -9.07
N GLN A 80 1.98 6.32 -8.55
CA GLN A 80 3.32 6.80 -8.92
C GLN A 80 4.40 5.78 -8.58
N SER A 81 4.37 5.22 -7.36
CA SER A 81 5.28 4.17 -6.94
C SER A 81 5.19 2.92 -7.83
N PHE A 82 3.96 2.56 -8.20
CA PHE A 82 3.70 1.44 -9.11
C PHE A 82 4.28 1.69 -10.50
N LEU A 83 3.96 2.83 -11.12
CA LEU A 83 4.45 3.18 -12.46
C LEU A 83 5.97 3.29 -12.47
N PHE A 84 6.57 3.89 -11.43
CA PHE A 84 8.02 3.98 -11.31
C PHE A 84 8.67 2.59 -11.29
N LEU A 85 8.19 1.67 -10.45
CA LEU A 85 8.72 0.31 -10.41
C LEU A 85 8.47 -0.47 -11.71
N PHE A 86 7.32 -0.27 -12.36
CA PHE A 86 7.01 -0.96 -13.61
C PHE A 86 7.94 -0.54 -14.76
N PHE A 87 8.21 0.76 -14.91
CA PHE A 87 9.04 1.28 -16.00
C PHE A 87 10.55 1.28 -15.69
N PHE A 88 10.93 1.41 -14.41
CA PHE A 88 12.31 1.64 -14.00
C PHE A 88 12.83 0.64 -12.95
N GLY A 89 11.95 -0.12 -12.29
CA GLY A 89 12.28 -1.11 -11.27
C GLY A 89 12.94 -2.34 -11.88
N GLY A 90 14.24 -2.25 -12.13
CA GLY A 90 15.03 -3.30 -12.79
C GLY A 90 16.14 -2.75 -13.68
N LYS A 91 16.14 -1.44 -13.98
CA LYS A 91 17.28 -0.79 -14.63
C LYS A 91 18.27 -0.38 -13.55
N PRO A 92 19.45 -1.01 -13.44
CA PRO A 92 20.47 -0.60 -12.50
C PRO A 92 21.13 0.66 -13.04
N GLY A 93 20.46 1.80 -12.91
CA GLY A 93 21.09 3.10 -13.09
C GLY A 93 21.79 3.44 -11.78
N ALA A 94 23.12 3.44 -11.77
CA ALA A 94 23.99 3.66 -10.61
C ALA A 94 23.81 5.01 -9.87
N ASN A 95 22.83 5.83 -10.27
CA ASN A 95 22.60 7.15 -9.70
C ASN A 95 21.83 7.05 -8.38
N ILE A 96 22.31 7.74 -7.34
CA ILE A 96 21.78 7.70 -5.97
C ILE A 96 20.27 7.99 -5.91
N ILE A 97 19.79 8.88 -6.78
CA ILE A 97 18.38 9.28 -6.88
C ILE A 97 17.50 8.09 -7.28
N ASN A 98 17.93 7.27 -8.25
CA ASN A 98 17.17 6.10 -8.68
C ASN A 98 17.10 5.02 -7.60
N LYS A 99 18.14 4.89 -6.76
CA LYS A 99 18.14 4.00 -5.60
C LYS A 99 17.09 4.44 -4.57
N TRP A 100 17.06 5.73 -4.22
CA TRP A 100 16.07 6.28 -3.28
C TRP A 100 14.64 6.15 -3.80
N LEU A 101 14.40 6.45 -5.07
CA LEU A 101 13.06 6.31 -5.67
C LEU A 101 12.61 4.84 -5.71
N THR A 102 13.53 3.91 -5.96
CA THR A 102 13.24 2.47 -5.92
C THR A 102 12.87 2.03 -4.50
N LEU A 103 13.60 2.51 -3.49
CA LEU A 103 13.30 2.24 -2.08
C LEU A 103 11.95 2.82 -1.66
N ILE A 104 11.69 4.10 -1.94
CA ILE A 104 10.41 4.71 -1.61
C ILE A 104 9.27 3.93 -2.25
N SER A 105 9.40 3.63 -3.54
CA SER A 105 8.39 2.88 -4.27
C SER A 105 8.21 1.46 -3.75
N SER A 106 9.27 0.82 -3.23
CA SER A 106 9.15 -0.50 -2.61
C SER A 106 8.39 -0.44 -1.29
N LEU A 107 8.63 0.59 -0.46
CA LEU A 107 7.92 0.75 0.81
C LEU A 107 6.41 0.93 0.61
N TYR A 108 5.95 1.55 -0.47
CA TYR A 108 4.51 1.67 -0.74
C TYR A 108 3.83 0.31 -1.02
N LYS A 109 4.53 -0.71 -1.51
CA LYS A 109 3.92 -2.03 -1.82
C LYS A 109 4.08 -3.04 -0.68
N VAL A 110 5.17 -2.96 0.08
CA VAL A 110 5.55 -3.89 1.16
C VAL A 110 4.42 -4.20 2.17
N PRO A 111 3.57 -3.24 2.61
CA PRO A 111 2.56 -3.48 3.64
C PRO A 111 1.63 -4.65 3.37
N VAL A 112 1.43 -5.05 2.11
CA VAL A 112 0.47 -6.10 1.74
C VAL A 112 1.09 -7.27 0.97
N VAL A 113 2.39 -7.21 0.71
CA VAL A 113 3.11 -8.32 0.05
C VAL A 113 3.06 -9.60 0.89
N TYR A 114 3.09 -9.48 2.21
CA TYR A 114 3.04 -10.65 3.11
C TYR A 114 1.65 -11.31 3.18
N LEU A 115 0.59 -10.56 2.91
CA LEU A 115 -0.76 -11.11 2.73
C LEU A 115 -0.81 -12.05 1.52
N LEU A 116 -0.16 -11.64 0.43
CA LEU A 116 -0.04 -12.45 -0.79
C LEU A 116 0.92 -13.63 -0.61
N GLN A 117 2.02 -13.44 0.13
CA GLN A 117 2.93 -14.54 0.48
C GLN A 117 2.24 -15.60 1.33
N GLY A 118 1.57 -15.17 2.40
CA GLY A 118 0.83 -16.07 3.29
C GLY A 118 -0.30 -16.80 2.56
N GLY A 119 -1.08 -16.10 1.73
CA GLY A 119 -2.16 -16.72 0.95
C GLY A 119 -1.65 -17.77 -0.06
N LEU A 120 -0.58 -17.47 -0.78
CA LEU A 120 0.00 -18.42 -1.74
C LEU A 120 0.74 -19.57 -1.06
N PHE A 121 1.41 -19.31 0.07
CA PHE A 121 2.01 -20.37 0.87
C PHE A 121 0.95 -21.34 1.40
N LEU A 122 -0.19 -20.84 1.87
CA LEU A 122 -1.33 -21.67 2.29
C LEU A 122 -1.96 -22.47 1.13
N MET A 123 -1.97 -21.92 -0.09
CA MET A 123 -2.55 -22.59 -1.26
C MET A 123 -1.62 -23.61 -1.93
N PHE A 124 -0.32 -23.32 -2.02
CA PHE A 124 0.62 -24.08 -2.84
C PHE A 124 1.72 -24.79 -2.03
N GLY A 125 1.83 -24.52 -0.73
CA GLY A 125 2.90 -25.07 0.13
C GLY A 125 4.30 -24.52 -0.17
N ASN A 126 4.48 -23.78 -1.28
CA ASN A 126 5.70 -23.10 -1.68
C ASN A 126 5.38 -21.80 -2.45
N LEU A 127 6.37 -20.91 -2.57
CA LEU A 127 6.24 -19.68 -3.36
C LEU A 127 6.79 -19.91 -4.77
N PRO A 128 5.98 -19.72 -5.83
CA PRO A 128 6.44 -19.89 -7.21
C PRO A 128 7.59 -18.93 -7.56
N ALA A 129 8.53 -19.35 -8.42
CA ALA A 129 9.68 -18.51 -8.82
C ALA A 129 9.28 -17.16 -9.46
N TRP A 130 8.10 -17.09 -10.08
CA TRP A 130 7.55 -15.86 -10.67
C TRP A 130 6.90 -14.92 -9.63
N TYR A 131 6.70 -15.38 -8.39
CA TYR A 131 6.03 -14.64 -7.32
C TYR A 131 6.69 -13.30 -7.01
N GLY A 132 8.02 -13.25 -6.94
CA GLY A 132 8.77 -12.03 -6.62
C GLY A 132 8.50 -10.88 -7.60
N LYS A 133 8.20 -11.19 -8.87
CA LYS A 133 7.93 -10.19 -9.91
C LYS A 133 6.48 -9.69 -9.87
N ILE A 134 5.52 -10.56 -9.57
CA ILE A 134 4.08 -10.24 -9.66
C ILE A 134 3.49 -9.79 -8.31
N SER A 135 4.07 -10.20 -7.19
CA SER A 135 3.60 -9.87 -5.84
C SER A 135 3.49 -8.38 -5.58
N GLY A 136 4.45 -7.58 -6.06
CA GLY A 136 4.40 -6.12 -5.93
C GLY A 136 3.26 -5.48 -6.71
N PHE A 137 2.95 -6.02 -7.89
CA PHE A 137 1.82 -5.58 -8.73
C PHE A 137 0.50 -5.89 -8.03
N LEU A 138 0.32 -7.13 -7.58
CA LEU A 138 -0.88 -7.56 -6.88
C LEU A 138 -1.08 -6.81 -5.55
N ALA A 139 0.00 -6.51 -4.83
CA ALA A 139 -0.09 -5.76 -3.57
C ALA A 139 -0.57 -4.32 -3.82
N ALA A 140 -0.08 -3.65 -4.86
CA ALA A 140 -0.54 -2.32 -5.25
C ALA A 140 -2.03 -2.33 -5.65
N LEU A 141 -2.46 -3.31 -6.44
CA LEU A 141 -3.87 -3.48 -6.80
C LEU A 141 -4.76 -3.72 -5.57
N LEU A 142 -4.31 -4.55 -4.63
CA LEU A 142 -5.06 -4.86 -3.42
C LEU A 142 -5.23 -3.61 -2.53
N GLN A 143 -4.21 -2.76 -2.44
CA GLN A 143 -4.33 -1.47 -1.76
C GLN A 143 -5.31 -0.55 -2.46
N ILE A 144 -5.19 -0.38 -3.78
CA ILE A 144 -6.11 0.47 -4.54
C ILE A 144 -7.55 -0.03 -4.38
N ALA A 145 -7.77 -1.35 -4.41
CA ALA A 145 -9.08 -1.96 -4.20
C ALA A 145 -9.63 -1.70 -2.80
N ALA A 146 -8.82 -1.87 -1.74
CA ALA A 146 -9.24 -1.58 -0.38
C ALA A 146 -9.62 -0.11 -0.20
N PHE A 147 -8.80 0.83 -0.71
CA PHE A 147 -9.13 2.25 -0.71
C PHE A 147 -10.44 2.52 -1.44
N SER A 148 -10.59 1.96 -2.64
CA SER A 148 -11.77 2.13 -3.49
C SER A 148 -13.04 1.68 -2.78
N LEU A 149 -12.99 0.55 -2.08
CA LEU A 149 -14.12 0.03 -1.32
C LEU A 149 -14.60 1.04 -0.28
N GLY A 150 -13.69 1.57 0.55
CA GLY A 150 -14.07 2.58 1.54
C GLY A 150 -14.51 3.91 0.94
N PHE A 151 -13.86 4.33 -0.15
CA PHE A 151 -14.18 5.56 -0.88
C PHE A 151 -15.61 5.51 -1.46
N PHE A 152 -15.95 4.45 -2.20
CA PHE A 152 -17.26 4.33 -2.83
C PHE A 152 -18.38 4.02 -1.82
N CYS A 153 -18.12 3.22 -0.77
CA CYS A 153 -19.10 2.96 0.28
C CYS A 153 -19.52 4.25 0.99
N LYS A 154 -18.58 5.14 1.32
CA LYS A 154 -18.90 6.43 1.93
C LYS A 154 -19.47 7.43 0.93
N GLY A 155 -18.97 7.43 -0.30
CA GLY A 155 -19.46 8.28 -1.38
C GLY A 155 -20.94 8.03 -1.72
N LYS A 156 -21.39 6.76 -1.72
CA LYS A 156 -22.80 6.40 -1.93
C LYS A 156 -23.70 6.91 -0.80
N LYS A 157 -23.27 6.80 0.46
CA LYS A 157 -24.01 7.29 1.64
C LYS A 157 -24.17 8.82 1.69
N LEU A 158 -23.36 9.57 0.95
CA LEU A 158 -23.45 11.03 0.89
C LEU A 158 -24.36 11.52 -0.26
N SER A 159 -24.72 10.64 -1.19
CA SER A 159 -25.61 10.93 -2.33
C SER A 159 -27.04 10.42 -2.15
N SER A 160 -27.30 9.66 -1.09
CA SER A 160 -28.63 9.23 -0.63
C SER A 160 -29.14 10.19 0.43
#